data_AF-A0A976E3C9-F1
#
_entry.id   AF-A0A976E3C9-F1
#
_cell.length_a   1.000
_cell.length_b   1.000
_cell.length_c   1.000
_cell.angle_alpha   90.00
_cell.angle_beta   90.00
_cell.angle_gamma   90.00
#
_symmetry.space_group_name_H-M   'P 1'
#
loop_
_entity.id
_entity.type
_entity.pdbx_description
1 polymer ?
#
loop_
_entity_poly.entity_id
_entity_poly.type
_entity_poly.pdbx_seq_one_letter_code
_entity_poly.pdbx_strand_id
1 'polypeptide(L)'
;MATIILFAPLIGALICGFGWRLIGERAGQVIATALVFLAAALSWWIFITFDGETQRIVLMRWIESGTMGSEWAIRLDRLTAIMLVVVNSVSALVHLYSFGYMAHDDNWHEG
;
A
#
# COMPACT_ATOMS: atom_id res chain seq x y z
N MET A 1 -3.29 10.36 6.78
CA MET A 1 -2.09 9.87 6.05
C MET A 1 -1.95 8.35 6.14
N ALA A 2 -1.98 7.74 7.34
CA ALA A 2 -1.87 6.28 7.50
C ALA A 2 -2.89 5.48 6.65
N THR A 3 -4.12 5.98 6.55
CA THR A 3 -5.18 5.39 5.71
C THR A 3 -4.82 5.33 4.23
N ILE A 4 -4.14 6.37 3.70
CA ILE A 4 -3.68 6.40 2.30
C ILE A 4 -2.58 5.36 2.10
N ILE A 5 -1.65 5.24 3.05
CA ILE A 5 -0.58 4.23 2.99
C ILE A 5 -1.17 2.82 2.93
N LEU A 6 -2.24 2.55 3.70
CA LEU A 6 -2.94 1.27 3.69
C LEU A 6 -3.67 1.00 2.37
N PHE A 7 -4.40 1.99 1.84
CA PHE A 7 -5.30 1.77 0.70
C PHE A 7 -4.69 2.05 -0.68
N ALA A 8 -3.63 2.85 -0.79
CA ALA A 8 -2.97 3.14 -2.07
C ALA A 8 -2.52 1.87 -2.83
N PRO A 9 -1.77 0.93 -2.22
CA PRO A 9 -1.39 -0.31 -2.89
C PRO A 9 -2.60 -1.20 -3.19
N LEU A 10 -3.65 -1.20 -2.34
CA LEU A 10 -4.87 -1.95 -2.59
C LEU A 10 -5.60 -1.42 -3.83
N ILE A 11 -5.73 -0.10 -3.98
CA ILE A 11 -6.33 0.54 -5.15
C ILE A 11 -5.52 0.19 -6.40
N GLY A 12 -4.19 0.22 -6.33
CA GLY A 12 -3.32 -0.20 -7.43
C GLY A 12 -3.55 -1.65 -7.83
N ALA A 13 -3.65 -2.55 -6.86
CA ALA A 13 -3.95 -3.95 -7.09
C ALA A 13 -5.34 -4.18 -7.71
N LEU A 14 -6.36 -3.43 -7.29
CA LEU A 14 -7.70 -3.51 -7.87
C LEU A 14 -7.71 -3.00 -9.33
N ILE A 15 -7.07 -1.85 -9.59
CA ILE A 15 -7.00 -1.28 -10.94
C ILE A 15 -6.24 -2.21 -11.88
N CYS A 16 -5.09 -2.73 -11.46
CA CYS A 16 -4.28 -3.61 -12.31
C CYS A 16 -4.93 -5.00 -12.42
N GLY A 17 -5.41 -5.58 -11.32
CA GLY A 17 -5.98 -6.92 -11.28
C GLY A 17 -7.29 -7.07 -12.07
N PHE A 18 -8.16 -6.06 -12.05
CA PHE A 18 -9.43 -6.08 -12.79
C PHE A 18 -9.40 -5.28 -14.10
N GLY A 19 -8.53 -4.28 -14.21
CA GLY A 19 -8.46 -3.37 -15.36
C GLY A 19 -7.38 -3.68 -16.39
N TRP A 20 -6.57 -4.74 -16.21
CA TRP A 20 -5.42 -5.05 -17.07
C TRP A 20 -5.75 -5.08 -18.57
N ARG A 21 -6.90 -5.65 -18.97
CA ARG A 21 -7.34 -5.73 -20.37
C ARG A 21 -7.66 -4.37 -21.01
N LEU A 22 -7.97 -3.35 -20.21
CA LEU A 22 -8.42 -2.04 -20.69
C LEU A 22 -7.28 -1.02 -20.71
N ILE A 23 -6.49 -0.97 -19.63
CA ILE A 23 -5.44 0.03 -19.45
C ILE A 23 -4.13 -0.39 -20.13
N GLY A 24 -4.02 -1.67 -20.43
CA GLY A 24 -2.79 -2.24 -20.92
C GLY A 24 -1.73 -2.30 -19.83
N GLU A 25 -0.70 -2.99 -20.22
CA GLU A 25 0.22 -3.66 -19.33
C GLU A 25 1.21 -2.64 -18.73
N ARG A 26 1.83 -1.82 -19.59
CA ARG A 26 2.75 -0.74 -19.19
C ARG A 26 2.09 0.30 -18.28
N ALA A 27 0.81 0.61 -18.53
CA ALA A 27 0.07 1.55 -17.68
C ALA A 27 -0.17 0.95 -16.29
N GLY A 28 -0.53 -0.34 -16.21
CA GLY A 28 -0.67 -1.06 -14.94
C GLY A 28 0.62 -1.04 -14.11
N GLN A 29 1.76 -1.36 -14.74
CA GLN A 29 3.07 -1.28 -14.07
C GLN A 29 3.35 0.12 -13.51
N VAL A 30 3.14 1.18 -14.31
CA VAL A 30 3.36 2.56 -13.87
C VAL A 30 2.43 2.96 -12.72
N ILE A 31 1.15 2.59 -12.78
CA ILE A 31 0.16 2.92 -11.74
C ILE A 31 0.51 2.21 -10.43
N ALA A 32 0.77 0.90 -10.46
CA ALA A 32 1.12 0.13 -9.28
C ALA A 32 2.39 0.67 -8.61
N THR A 33 3.45 0.91 -9.39
CA THR A 33 4.70 1.47 -8.88
C THR A 33 4.50 2.86 -8.31
N ALA A 34 3.79 3.76 -8.99
CA ALA A 34 3.54 5.11 -8.49
C ALA A 34 2.79 5.11 -7.14
N LEU A 35 1.79 4.24 -6.98
CA LEU A 35 1.01 4.15 -5.73
C LEU A 35 1.83 3.59 -4.56
N VAL A 36 2.70 2.61 -4.81
CA VAL A 36 3.60 2.09 -3.78
C VAL A 36 4.70 3.10 -3.43
N PHE A 37 5.23 3.85 -4.40
CA PHE A 37 6.15 4.96 -4.13
C PHE A 37 5.49 6.07 -3.30
N LEU A 38 4.22 6.40 -3.59
CA LEU A 38 3.45 7.33 -2.76
C LEU A 38 3.31 6.81 -1.32
N ALA A 39 2.99 5.53 -1.13
CA ALA A 39 2.91 4.90 0.18
C ALA A 39 4.25 4.94 0.92
N ALA A 40 5.37 4.71 0.22
CA ALA A 40 6.72 4.81 0.79
C ALA A 40 7.07 6.23 1.22
N ALA A 41 6.81 7.24 0.38
CA ALA A 41 7.05 8.64 0.71
C ALA A 41 6.25 9.10 1.92
N LEU A 42 4.95 8.75 1.98
CA LEU A 42 4.10 9.05 3.13
C LEU A 42 4.53 8.29 4.41
N SER A 43 5.09 7.09 4.27
CA SER A 43 5.62 6.32 5.41
C SER A 43 6.83 7.03 6.03
N TRP A 44 7.76 7.51 5.20
CA TRP A 44 8.88 8.32 5.65
C TRP A 44 8.45 9.63 6.29
N TRP A 45 7.45 10.29 5.70
CA TRP A 45 6.86 11.50 6.30
C TRP A 45 6.34 11.22 7.71
N ILE A 46 5.50 10.20 7.89
CA ILE A 46 4.98 9.80 9.21
C ILE A 46 6.12 9.53 10.18
N PHE A 47 7.14 8.78 9.77
CA PHE A 47 8.26 8.42 10.63
C PHE A 47 9.06 9.63 11.11
N ILE A 48 9.34 10.60 10.23
CA ILE A 48 10.10 11.81 10.56
C ILE A 48 9.29 12.75 11.47
N THR A 49 7.98 12.84 11.26
CA THR A 49 7.11 13.72 12.05
C THR A 49 6.48 13.03 13.27
N PHE A 50 6.87 11.80 13.59
CA PHE A 50 6.26 11.05 14.68
C PHE A 50 6.69 11.61 16.04
N ASP A 51 5.74 12.08 16.83
CA ASP A 51 5.94 12.70 18.15
C ASP A 51 6.19 11.69 19.28
N GLY A 52 5.96 10.39 19.02
CA GLY A 52 6.12 9.33 19.99
C GLY A 52 4.81 8.90 20.67
N GLU A 53 3.71 9.63 20.48
CA GLU A 53 2.42 9.27 21.03
C GLU A 53 1.73 8.22 20.16
N THR A 54 1.13 7.22 20.81
CA THR A 54 0.39 6.18 20.08
C THR A 54 -0.94 6.76 19.61
N GLN A 55 -1.16 6.78 18.31
CA GLN A 55 -2.41 7.22 17.71
C GLN A 55 -3.27 6.01 17.34
N ARG A 56 -4.58 6.13 17.57
CA ARG A 56 -5.56 5.11 17.19
C ARG A 56 -6.55 5.70 16.19
N ILE A 57 -6.49 5.22 14.96
CA ILE A 57 -7.32 5.70 13.85
C ILE A 57 -8.38 4.63 13.56
N VAL A 58 -9.61 4.85 14.03
CA VAL A 58 -10.73 3.92 13.78
C VAL A 58 -11.22 4.09 12.35
N LEU A 59 -11.30 2.98 11.61
CA LEU A 59 -11.78 2.97 10.23
C LEU A 59 -13.28 2.64 10.19
N MET A 60 -13.68 1.57 10.87
CA MET A 60 -15.08 1.17 11.00
C MET A 60 -15.26 0.19 12.17
N ARG A 61 -16.51 0.03 12.60
CA ARG A 61 -16.90 -1.06 13.49
C ARG A 61 -16.88 -2.36 12.68
N TRP A 62 -16.20 -3.38 13.18
CA TRP A 62 -16.03 -4.64 12.46
C TRP A 62 -17.06 -5.68 12.91
N ILE A 63 -17.14 -5.93 14.21
CA ILE A 63 -18.06 -6.93 14.79
C ILE A 63 -18.72 -6.31 16.01
N GLU A 64 -20.03 -6.44 16.10
CA GLU A 64 -20.80 -6.11 17.30
C GLU A 64 -21.74 -7.27 17.61
N SER A 65 -21.63 -7.81 18.83
CA SER A 65 -22.47 -8.89 19.33
C SER A 65 -22.74 -8.66 20.81
N GLY A 66 -23.94 -8.16 21.13
CA GLY A 66 -24.31 -7.79 22.49
C GLY A 66 -23.35 -6.75 23.07
N THR A 67 -22.59 -7.12 24.11
CA THR A 67 -21.57 -6.27 24.74
C THR A 67 -20.19 -6.37 24.11
N MET A 68 -19.97 -7.33 23.19
CA MET A 68 -18.70 -7.49 22.49
C MET A 68 -18.68 -6.61 21.25
N GLY A 69 -17.90 -5.53 21.28
CA GLY A 69 -17.61 -4.68 20.13
C GLY A 69 -16.15 -4.78 19.72
N SER A 70 -15.88 -4.99 18.44
CA SER A 70 -14.55 -4.94 17.83
C SER A 70 -14.54 -3.88 16.73
N GLU A 71 -13.48 -3.10 16.70
CA GLU A 71 -13.27 -2.05 15.72
C GLU A 71 -12.08 -2.40 14.84
N TRP A 72 -12.23 -2.16 13.54
CA TRP A 72 -11.10 -2.16 12.64
C TRP A 72 -10.43 -0.79 12.72
N ALA A 73 -9.22 -0.75 13.29
CA ALA A 73 -8.50 0.47 13.55
C ALA A 73 -7.01 0.30 13.25
N ILE A 74 -6.38 1.36 12.77
CA ILE A 74 -4.93 1.46 12.63
C ILE A 74 -4.39 1.96 13.96
N ARG A 75 -3.56 1.13 14.60
CA ARG A 75 -2.74 1.55 15.73
C ARG A 75 -1.41 2.05 15.18
N LEU A 76 -1.18 3.35 15.26
CA LEU A 76 0.07 3.97 14.83
C LEU A 76 0.93 4.26 16.05
N ASP A 77 1.86 3.36 16.33
CA ASP A 77 2.91 3.50 17.33
C ASP A 77 4.30 3.52 16.69
N ARG A 78 5.34 3.66 17.51
CA ARG A 78 6.74 3.73 17.04
C ARG A 78 7.13 2.52 16.21
N LEU A 79 6.72 1.32 16.62
CA LEU A 79 7.01 0.08 15.89
C LEU A 79 6.30 0.10 14.52
N THR A 80 5.03 0.48 14.50
CA THR A 80 4.25 0.59 13.26
C THR A 80 4.85 1.62 12.32
N ALA A 81 5.25 2.80 12.80
CA ALA A 81 5.91 3.82 11.97
C ALA A 81 7.20 3.30 11.30
N ILE A 82 8.03 2.55 12.05
CA ILE A 82 9.23 1.89 11.49
C ILE A 82 8.84 0.85 10.43
N MET A 83 7.85 0.00 10.73
CA MET A 83 7.43 -1.06 9.83
C MET A 83 6.83 -0.51 8.53
N LEU A 84 6.09 0.60 8.58
CA LEU A 84 5.58 1.27 7.38
C LEU A 84 6.72 1.71 6.47
N VAL A 85 7.80 2.27 7.03
CA VAL A 85 8.99 2.66 6.25
C VAL A 85 9.65 1.43 5.60
N VAL A 86 9.92 0.38 6.38
CA VAL A 86 10.61 -0.81 5.89
C VAL A 86 9.82 -1.49 4.78
N VAL A 87 8.55 -1.80 5.04
CA VAL A 87 7.70 -2.54 4.10
C VAL A 87 7.49 -1.76 2.80
N ASN A 88 7.11 -0.47 2.89
CA ASN A 88 6.81 0.30 1.69
C ASN A 88 8.06 0.67 0.89
N SER A 89 9.22 0.89 1.54
CA SER A 89 10.47 1.16 0.82
C SER A 89 10.94 -0.08 0.04
N VAL A 90 10.93 -1.25 0.69
CA VAL A 90 11.28 -2.52 0.00
C VAL A 90 10.27 -2.80 -1.11
N SER A 91 8.98 -2.63 -0.85
CA SER A 91 7.94 -2.82 -1.86
C SER A 91 8.12 -1.90 -3.07
N ALA A 92 8.43 -0.61 -2.86
CA ALA A 92 8.66 0.34 -3.95
C ALA A 92 9.87 -0.06 -4.82
N LEU A 93 10.96 -0.50 -4.18
CA LEU A 93 12.15 -0.98 -4.90
C LEU A 93 11.88 -2.26 -5.68
N VAL A 94 11.13 -3.20 -5.11
CA VAL A 94 10.73 -4.44 -5.81
C VAL A 94 9.85 -4.12 -7.03
N HIS A 95 8.90 -3.20 -6.90
CA HIS A 95 8.06 -2.75 -8.02
C HIS A 95 8.85 -1.99 -9.10
N LEU A 96 9.88 -1.23 -8.72
CA LEU A 96 10.77 -0.61 -9.71
C LEU A 96 11.63 -1.66 -10.41
N TYR A 97 12.17 -2.61 -9.65
CA TYR A 97 12.99 -3.70 -10.18
C TYR A 97 12.20 -4.59 -11.16
N SER A 98 10.90 -4.82 -10.89
CA SER A 98 10.06 -5.65 -11.74
C SER A 98 9.90 -5.11 -13.16
N PHE A 99 10.11 -3.81 -13.40
CA PHE A 99 10.09 -3.26 -14.77
C PHE A 99 11.16 -3.91 -15.65
N GLY A 100 12.38 -4.08 -15.13
CA GLY A 100 13.46 -4.71 -15.87
C GLY A 100 13.34 -6.23 -15.85
N TYR A 101 12.97 -6.80 -14.71
CA TYR A 101 12.85 -8.24 -14.54
C TYR A 101 11.76 -8.86 -15.41
N MET A 102 10.59 -8.20 -15.52
CA MET A 102 9.45 -8.71 -16.29
C MET A 102 9.45 -8.27 -17.76
N ALA A 103 10.40 -7.44 -18.20
CA ALA A 103 10.44 -6.94 -19.58
C ALA A 103 10.59 -8.05 -20.64
N HIS A 104 10.97 -9.26 -20.22
CA HIS A 104 11.26 -10.42 -21.06
C HIS A 104 10.43 -11.64 -20.65
N ASP A 105 9.32 -11.42 -19.94
CA ASP A 105 8.41 -12.49 -19.54
C ASP A 105 7.47 -12.82 -20.71
N ASP A 106 7.44 -14.09 -21.12
CA ASP A 106 6.61 -14.55 -22.23
C ASP A 106 5.10 -14.44 -21.94
N ASN A 107 4.71 -14.43 -20.66
CA ASN A 107 3.32 -14.23 -20.25
C ASN A 107 2.83 -12.79 -20.40
N TRP A 108 3.73 -11.87 -20.78
CA TRP A 108 3.49 -10.44 -20.97
C TRP A 108 3.26 -10.06 -22.44
N HIS A 109 3.05 -11.04 -23.33
CA HIS A 109 2.82 -10.80 -24.75
C HIS A 109 1.36 -11.04 -25.20
N GLU A 110 0.54 -11.69 -24.37
CA GLU A 110 -0.82 -12.13 -24.74
C GLU A 110 -1.94 -11.35 -24.01
N GLY A 111 -1.77 -10.03 -23.88
CA GLY A 111 -2.81 -9.09 -23.43
C GLY A 111 -3.72 -8.57 -24.54
#